data_AF-A0A7R9K2G8-F1
#
_entry.id   AF-A0A7R9K2G8-F1
#
_cell.length_a   1.000
_cell.length_b   1.000
_cell.length_c   1.000
_cell.angle_alpha   90.00
_cell.angle_beta   90.00
_cell.angle_gamma   90.00
#
_symmetry.space_group_name_H-M   'P 1'
#
loop_
_entity.id
_entity.type
_entity.pdbx_description
1 polymer ?
#
loop_
_entity_poly.entity_id
_entity_poly.type
_entity_poly.pdbx_seq_one_letter_code
_entity_poly.pdbx_strand_id
1 'polypeptide(L)'
;SLSQHPLLLIVSYDGFRHNYFEKQVTPTLQKLKTLGTHAEYMRNVFETKTFPNHHSIATGLFPEVHGVLANSLYDPIYKRVLNFSYELWHQNENIIPIWNYNTSISWEERVDTAIGWFLHPVTPANLVMLYIEEPDASSHIFGPESQQVLKQLAKLDRLTDYLQHRLVDNNLSDVVNVFHLSDHGMDTVTLDRIVNLTDYVDRSTYITSGSSPVLGLVPLNKGELLVWTIAPHTKYNEEHIYKSLKNASLHDNFRVFKRADIPERWHFKNNNRTPPILAVADEGYAFDDLFVYQDYYIHNYNVT
;
A
#
# COMPACT_ATOMS: atom_id res chain seq x y z
N SER A 1 23.67 11.47 24.37
CA SER A 1 22.70 11.38 25.49
C SER A 1 21.36 11.01 24.91
N LEU A 2 20.60 10.12 25.57
CA LEU A 2 19.23 9.80 25.13
C LEU A 2 18.29 10.97 25.42
N SER A 3 17.18 11.03 24.68
CA SER A 3 16.06 11.93 25.02
C SER A 3 15.40 11.50 26.34
N GLN A 4 14.81 12.45 27.05
CA GLN A 4 14.08 12.20 28.31
C GLN A 4 12.63 11.74 28.09
N HIS A 5 12.12 11.86 26.87
CA HIS A 5 10.78 11.38 26.52
C HIS A 5 10.81 9.89 26.13
N PRO A 6 9.66 9.19 26.20
CA PRO A 6 9.56 7.80 25.74
C PRO A 6 10.11 7.65 24.32
N LEU A 7 10.85 6.57 24.09
CA LEU A 7 11.43 6.24 22.79
C LEU A 7 10.55 5.19 22.12
N LEU A 8 10.25 5.40 20.84
CA LEU A 8 9.45 4.51 20.02
C LEU A 8 10.13 4.25 18.67
N LEU A 9 10.38 2.97 18.39
CA LEU A 9 10.77 2.48 17.07
C LEU A 9 9.60 1.71 16.47
N ILE A 10 9.10 2.18 15.32
CA ILE A 10 8.14 1.43 14.50
C ILE A 10 8.92 0.77 13.38
N VAL A 11 8.76 -0.54 13.22
CA VAL A 11 9.33 -1.32 12.13
C VAL A 11 8.18 -1.86 11.28
N SER A 12 8.11 -1.40 10.04
CA SER A 12 7.13 -1.87 9.05
C SER A 12 7.80 -2.82 8.06
N TYR A 13 7.24 -4.03 7.95
CA TYR A 13 7.54 -4.98 6.89
C TYR A 13 6.38 -4.94 5.88
N ASP A 14 6.60 -4.36 4.70
CA ASP A 14 5.54 -4.16 3.70
C ASP A 14 4.95 -5.51 3.27
N GLY A 15 3.62 -5.61 3.24
CA GLY A 15 2.92 -6.82 2.77
C GLY A 15 3.12 -8.06 3.64
N PHE A 16 3.61 -7.92 4.88
CA PHE A 16 3.74 -9.02 5.84
C PHE A 16 2.36 -9.47 6.32
N ARG A 17 1.78 -10.43 5.61
CA ARG A 17 0.50 -11.06 5.93
C ARG A 17 0.54 -11.76 7.29
N HIS A 18 -0.51 -11.58 8.10
CA HIS A 18 -0.63 -12.12 9.46
C HIS A 18 -0.35 -13.64 9.61
N ASN A 19 -0.68 -14.46 8.61
CA ASN A 19 -0.45 -15.90 8.65
C ASN A 19 0.99 -16.32 8.31
N TYR A 20 1.90 -15.39 7.98
CA TYR A 20 3.30 -15.71 7.73
C TYR A 20 4.05 -16.23 8.98
N PHE A 21 3.52 -16.00 10.17
CA PHE A 21 4.00 -16.68 11.39
C PHE A 21 3.85 -18.21 11.33
N GLU A 22 2.88 -18.74 10.57
CA GLU A 22 2.62 -20.18 10.43
C GLU A 22 3.66 -20.89 9.54
N LYS A 23 4.44 -20.12 8.76
CA LYS A 23 5.45 -20.67 7.84
C LYS A 23 6.69 -21.25 8.54
N GLN A 24 6.82 -21.05 9.85
CA GLN A 24 7.92 -21.58 10.69
C GLN A 24 9.34 -21.18 10.22
N VAL A 25 9.46 -20.04 9.53
CA VAL A 25 10.74 -19.48 9.07
C VAL A 25 11.11 -18.17 9.78
N THR A 26 10.35 -17.80 10.82
CA THR A 26 10.49 -16.53 11.55
C THR A 26 10.68 -16.73 13.07
N PRO A 27 11.68 -17.52 13.53
CA PRO A 27 11.85 -17.84 14.95
C PRO A 27 12.06 -16.61 15.85
N THR A 28 12.77 -15.58 15.40
CA THR A 28 12.97 -14.36 16.20
C THR A 28 11.68 -13.58 16.37
N LEU A 29 10.94 -13.34 15.29
CA LEU A 29 9.63 -12.70 15.36
C LEU A 29 8.63 -13.53 16.19
N GLN A 30 8.68 -14.87 16.12
CA GLN A 30 7.88 -15.74 16.98
C GLN A 30 8.25 -15.61 18.47
N LYS A 31 9.55 -15.48 18.77
CA LYS A 31 10.02 -15.21 20.14
C LYS A 31 9.49 -13.87 20.64
N LEU A 32 9.57 -12.82 19.82
CA LEU A 32 9.01 -11.49 20.16
C LEU A 32 7.48 -11.55 20.35
N LYS A 33 6.77 -12.29 19.50
CA LYS A 33 5.33 -12.55 19.65
C LYS A 33 4.99 -13.25 20.97
N THR A 34 5.85 -14.14 21.44
CA THR A 34 5.65 -14.91 22.69
C THR A 34 6.01 -14.11 23.94
N LEU A 35 7.08 -13.33 23.89
CA LEU A 35 7.60 -12.58 25.03
C LEU A 35 7.01 -11.17 25.16
N GLY A 36 6.49 -10.61 24.07
CA GLY A 36 5.91 -9.28 23.99
C GLY A 36 4.37 -9.28 23.98
N THR A 37 3.80 -8.19 23.49
CA THR A 37 2.36 -8.07 23.23
C THR A 37 2.08 -8.27 21.75
N HIS A 38 1.07 -9.08 21.42
CA HIS A 38 0.70 -9.40 20.05
C HIS A 38 -0.83 -9.42 19.89
N ALA A 39 -1.30 -9.02 18.70
CA ALA A 39 -2.66 -9.26 18.23
C ALA A 39 -2.63 -10.28 17.09
N GLU A 40 -3.68 -11.10 16.96
CA GLU A 40 -3.77 -12.14 15.92
C GLU A 40 -3.61 -11.56 14.51
N TYR A 41 -4.17 -10.38 14.27
CA TYR A 41 -4.00 -9.57 13.08
C TYR A 41 -4.29 -8.10 13.40
N MET A 42 -3.81 -7.20 12.54
CA MET A 42 -4.19 -5.79 12.52
C MET A 42 -5.15 -5.56 11.35
N ARG A 43 -6.26 -4.85 11.58
CA ARG A 43 -7.17 -4.47 10.49
C ARG A 43 -6.66 -3.19 9.83
N ASN A 44 -6.37 -3.29 8.54
CA ASN A 44 -5.96 -2.18 7.68
C ASN A 44 -7.13 -1.27 7.31
N VAL A 45 -6.84 -0.03 6.92
CA VAL A 45 -7.84 0.87 6.31
C VAL A 45 -8.12 0.44 4.88
N PHE A 46 -9.25 0.90 4.33
CA PHE A 46 -9.55 0.71 2.91
C PHE A 46 -8.98 1.88 2.08
N GLU A 47 -8.32 1.64 0.95
CA GLU A 47 -7.88 0.34 0.42
C GLU A 47 -6.61 -0.18 1.11
N THR A 48 -6.37 -1.50 1.02
CA THR A 48 -5.20 -2.16 1.60
C THR A 48 -3.96 -1.98 0.72
N LYS A 49 -3.50 -0.73 0.61
CA LYS A 49 -2.28 -0.31 -0.12
C LYS A 49 -1.28 0.35 0.81
N THR A 50 -0.02 0.34 0.38
CA THR A 50 1.13 0.84 1.14
C THR A 50 0.94 2.23 1.71
N PHE A 51 0.69 3.21 0.84
CA PHE A 51 0.68 4.60 1.27
C PHE A 51 -0.51 4.99 2.12
N PRO A 52 -1.76 4.61 1.78
CA PRO A 52 -2.91 4.88 2.65
C PRO A 52 -2.71 4.32 4.05
N ASN A 53 -2.24 3.08 4.17
CA ASN A 53 -2.08 2.43 5.47
C ASN A 53 -0.91 2.99 6.28
N HIS A 54 0.25 3.22 5.67
CA HIS A 54 1.37 3.87 6.37
C HIS A 54 1.02 5.29 6.84
N HIS A 55 0.28 6.08 6.03
CA HIS A 55 -0.22 7.39 6.47
C HIS A 55 -1.24 7.27 7.59
N SER A 56 -2.17 6.32 7.52
CA SER A 56 -3.15 6.07 8.57
C SER A 56 -2.47 5.64 9.89
N ILE A 57 -1.43 4.80 9.82
CA ILE A 57 -0.62 4.42 11.00
C ILE A 57 0.07 5.64 11.62
N ALA A 58 0.66 6.50 10.79
CA ALA A 58 1.39 7.67 11.25
C ALA A 58 0.47 8.79 11.81
N THR A 59 -0.79 8.87 11.36
CA THR A 59 -1.70 9.99 11.69
C THR A 59 -2.87 9.60 12.58
N GLY A 60 -3.23 8.32 12.64
CA GLY A 60 -4.47 7.84 13.28
C GLY A 60 -5.75 8.25 12.53
N LEU A 61 -5.64 8.75 11.30
CA LEU A 61 -6.76 9.23 10.50
C LEU A 61 -7.08 8.26 9.36
N PHE A 62 -8.33 8.25 8.91
CA PHE A 62 -8.72 7.51 7.70
C PHE A 62 -8.23 8.19 6.42
N PRO A 63 -8.07 7.43 5.31
CA PRO A 63 -7.70 7.98 4.01
C PRO A 63 -8.57 9.15 3.54
N GLU A 64 -9.89 9.10 3.76
CA GLU A 64 -10.75 10.22 3.37
C GLU A 64 -10.44 11.53 4.11
N VAL A 65 -9.77 11.47 5.26
CA VAL A 65 -9.39 12.65 6.05
C VAL A 65 -7.99 13.14 5.68
N HIS A 66 -7.00 12.25 5.66
CA HIS A 66 -5.61 12.65 5.33
C HIS A 66 -5.34 12.77 3.83
N GLY A 67 -6.26 12.31 2.97
CA GLY A 67 -6.26 12.54 1.53
C GLY A 67 -5.30 11.68 0.70
N VAL A 68 -4.67 10.67 1.32
CA VAL A 68 -3.84 9.67 0.63
C VAL A 68 -4.66 8.40 0.46
N LEU A 69 -5.43 8.34 -0.64
CA LEU A 69 -6.42 7.28 -0.85
C LEU A 69 -5.86 6.02 -1.52
N ALA A 70 -4.75 6.15 -2.25
CA ALA A 70 -4.15 5.09 -3.03
C ALA A 70 -2.65 5.36 -3.24
N ASN A 71 -1.89 4.38 -3.74
CA ASN A 71 -0.50 4.58 -4.16
C ASN A 71 -0.37 5.46 -5.43
N SER A 72 -1.46 5.57 -6.20
CA SER A 72 -1.63 6.44 -7.35
C SER A 72 -3.11 6.80 -7.49
N LEU A 73 -3.44 8.05 -7.78
CA LEU A 73 -4.85 8.47 -7.94
C LEU A 73 -4.98 9.68 -8.86
N TYR A 74 -6.15 9.83 -9.47
CA TYR A 74 -6.51 11.06 -10.17
C TYR A 74 -6.84 12.16 -9.15
N ASP A 75 -6.15 13.29 -9.25
CA ASP A 75 -6.42 14.45 -8.42
C ASP A 75 -7.21 15.50 -9.23
N PRO A 76 -8.42 15.89 -8.79
CA PRO A 76 -9.25 16.84 -9.54
C PRO A 76 -8.74 18.29 -9.50
N ILE A 77 -7.86 18.64 -8.55
CA ILE A 77 -7.23 19.97 -8.47
C ILE A 77 -6.13 20.06 -9.53
N TYR A 78 -5.25 19.05 -9.59
CA TYR A 78 -4.16 19.01 -10.58
C TYR A 78 -4.60 18.49 -11.95
N LYS A 79 -5.80 17.91 -12.05
CA LYS A 79 -6.38 17.30 -13.26
C LYS A 79 -5.49 16.25 -13.91
N ARG A 80 -4.77 15.48 -13.11
CA ARG A 80 -3.87 14.42 -13.56
C ARG A 80 -3.79 13.31 -12.53
N VAL A 81 -3.31 12.15 -12.98
CA VAL A 81 -2.91 11.08 -12.08
C VAL A 81 -1.63 11.48 -11.36
N LEU A 82 -1.65 11.47 -10.04
CA LEU A 82 -0.49 11.64 -9.18
C LEU A 82 0.11 10.26 -8.91
N ASN A 83 1.42 10.12 -9.15
CA ASN A 83 2.19 8.90 -8.91
C ASN A 83 3.41 9.26 -8.09
N PHE A 84 3.63 8.62 -6.94
CA PHE A 84 4.83 8.77 -6.12
C PHE A 84 5.39 10.20 -6.07
N SER A 85 4.52 11.17 -5.79
CA SER A 85 4.84 12.59 -5.92
C SER A 85 4.55 13.35 -4.63
N TYR A 86 5.24 14.47 -4.43
CA TYR A 86 5.07 15.31 -3.25
C TYR A 86 3.59 15.68 -3.03
N GLU A 87 2.88 16.03 -4.11
CA GLU A 87 1.48 16.45 -4.10
C GLU A 87 0.52 15.33 -3.69
N LEU A 88 0.91 14.07 -3.90
CA LEU A 88 0.09 12.93 -3.50
C LEU A 88 0.05 12.83 -1.96
N TRP A 89 1.21 13.02 -1.31
CA TRP A 89 1.40 12.79 0.13
C TRP A 89 1.27 14.05 0.98
N HIS A 90 1.42 15.24 0.40
CA HIS A 90 1.44 16.51 1.12
C HIS A 90 0.23 17.36 0.75
N GLN A 91 -0.79 17.34 1.61
CA GLN A 91 -1.90 18.30 1.55
C GLN A 91 -1.70 19.52 2.46
N ASN A 92 -0.72 19.48 3.37
CA ASN A 92 -0.44 20.54 4.32
C ASN A 92 1.06 20.84 4.37
N GLU A 93 1.44 22.02 3.88
CA GLU A 93 2.85 22.46 3.80
C GLU A 93 3.51 22.67 5.17
N ASN A 94 2.73 22.71 6.26
CA ASN A 94 3.26 22.88 7.62
C ASN A 94 3.81 21.59 8.23
N ILE A 95 3.58 20.43 7.59
CA ILE A 95 4.06 19.12 8.03
C ILE A 95 4.75 18.46 6.83
N ILE A 96 6.08 18.57 6.78
CA ILE A 96 6.91 17.91 5.77
C ILE A 96 7.56 16.70 6.43
N PRO A 97 7.00 15.49 6.30
CA PRO A 97 7.71 14.29 6.73
C PRO A 97 9.02 14.13 5.94
N ILE A 98 10.11 13.86 6.66
CA ILE A 98 11.42 13.58 6.07
C ILE A 98 11.40 12.13 5.58
N TRP A 99 11.05 11.92 4.32
CA TRP A 99 11.17 10.63 3.65
C TRP A 99 12.40 10.63 2.75
N ASN A 100 13.49 10.01 3.17
CA ASN A 100 14.57 9.63 2.26
C ASN A 100 14.35 8.19 1.83
N TYR A 101 13.59 8.00 0.75
CA TYR A 101 13.38 6.69 0.17
C TYR A 101 14.56 6.34 -0.75
N ASN A 102 15.40 5.39 -0.33
CA ASN A 102 16.49 4.88 -1.14
C ASN A 102 16.63 3.37 -0.92
N THR A 103 16.14 2.59 -1.88
CA THR A 103 16.15 1.13 -1.83
C THR A 103 17.55 0.52 -1.97
N SER A 104 18.55 1.30 -2.39
CA SER A 104 19.94 0.84 -2.47
C SER A 104 20.63 0.77 -1.11
N ILE A 105 20.07 1.39 -0.07
CA ILE A 105 20.59 1.29 1.30
C ILE A 105 20.23 -0.09 1.86
N SER A 106 21.24 -0.83 2.33
CA SER A 106 21.05 -2.15 2.92
C SER A 106 20.16 -2.08 4.16
N TRP A 107 19.44 -3.15 4.46
CA TRP A 107 18.51 -3.16 5.60
C TRP A 107 19.23 -2.98 6.94
N GLU A 108 20.43 -3.57 7.07
CA GLU A 108 21.29 -3.41 8.24
C GLU A 108 21.75 -1.96 8.40
N GLU A 109 22.11 -1.28 7.31
CA GLU A 109 22.47 0.15 7.37
C GLU A 109 21.28 1.04 7.75
N ARG A 110 20.06 0.69 7.33
CA ARG A 110 18.85 1.38 7.79
C ARG A 110 18.61 1.18 9.29
N VAL A 111 18.80 -0.04 9.80
CA VAL A 111 18.75 -0.34 11.25
C VAL A 111 19.79 0.50 11.99
N ASP A 112 21.03 0.53 11.51
CA ASP A 112 22.11 1.28 12.14
C ASP A 112 21.84 2.78 12.17
N THR A 113 21.28 3.30 11.09
CA THR A 113 20.85 4.69 11.00
C THR A 113 19.75 5.00 12.01
N ALA A 114 18.74 4.12 12.14
CA ALA A 114 17.66 4.26 13.10
C ALA A 114 18.18 4.29 14.55
N ILE A 115 19.10 3.38 14.90
CA ILE A 115 19.77 3.36 16.21
C ILE A 115 20.60 4.64 16.42
N GLY A 116 21.34 5.08 15.39
CA GLY A 116 22.11 6.31 15.42
C GLY A 116 21.27 7.56 15.71
N TRP A 117 20.04 7.62 15.21
CA TRP A 117 19.12 8.74 15.50
C TRP A 117 18.69 8.82 16.96
N PHE A 118 18.46 7.69 17.64
CA PHE A 118 18.20 7.70 19.09
C PHE A 118 19.41 8.16 19.91
N LEU A 119 20.61 7.83 19.43
CA LEU A 119 21.87 8.12 20.12
C LEU A 119 22.46 9.50 19.77
N HIS A 120 21.84 10.22 18.83
CA HIS A 120 22.40 11.45 18.29
C HIS A 120 22.68 12.47 19.42
N PRO A 121 23.90 13.04 19.50
CA PRO A 121 24.37 13.71 20.71
C PRO A 121 23.65 15.03 21.02
N VAL A 122 23.09 15.70 20.01
CA VAL A 122 22.48 17.03 20.13
C VAL A 122 20.97 16.97 19.96
N THR A 123 20.52 16.33 18.88
CA THR A 123 19.10 16.15 18.53
C THR A 123 18.68 14.68 18.50
N PRO A 124 18.63 13.97 19.65
CA PRO A 124 18.19 12.58 19.69
C PRO A 124 16.71 12.48 19.29
N ALA A 125 16.40 11.51 18.42
CA ALA A 125 15.02 11.24 18.03
C ALA A 125 14.24 10.55 19.16
N ASN A 126 12.95 10.83 19.24
CA ASN A 126 12.01 10.13 20.13
C ASN A 126 11.14 9.10 19.40
N LEU A 127 10.91 9.35 18.12
CA LEU A 127 10.14 8.49 17.23
C LEU A 127 10.98 8.22 15.99
N VAL A 128 11.17 6.94 15.68
CA VAL A 128 11.80 6.50 14.44
C VAL A 128 10.88 5.50 13.77
N MET A 129 10.63 5.69 12.47
CA MET A 129 9.88 4.76 11.63
C MET A 129 10.86 4.14 10.63
N LEU A 130 11.04 2.84 10.72
CA LEU A 130 11.86 2.02 9.84
C LEU A 130 10.95 1.23 8.91
N TYR A 131 11.25 1.25 7.62
CA TYR A 131 10.47 0.58 6.59
C TYR A 131 11.36 -0.35 5.76
N ILE A 132 10.83 -1.53 5.47
CA ILE A 132 11.45 -2.58 4.65
C ILE A 132 10.43 -3.04 3.61
N GLU A 133 10.84 -3.08 2.34
CA GLU A 133 9.97 -3.36 1.17
C GLU A 133 9.51 -4.82 1.05
N GLU A 134 9.99 -5.71 1.92
CA GLU A 134 9.73 -7.15 1.86
C GLU A 134 8.83 -7.57 3.05
N PRO A 135 7.99 -8.60 2.88
CA PRO A 135 7.93 -9.53 1.73
C PRO A 135 7.10 -9.05 0.53
N ASP A 136 6.54 -7.84 0.55
CA ASP A 136 5.66 -7.32 -0.52
C ASP A 136 6.27 -7.44 -1.92
N ALA A 137 7.48 -6.89 -2.12
CA ALA A 137 8.13 -6.88 -3.42
C ALA A 137 8.29 -8.28 -4.03
N SER A 138 8.77 -9.25 -3.25
CA SER A 138 8.88 -10.64 -3.73
C SER A 138 7.52 -11.31 -3.89
N SER A 139 6.54 -10.97 -3.05
CA SER A 139 5.20 -11.56 -3.14
C SER A 139 4.44 -11.09 -4.37
N HIS A 140 4.64 -9.84 -4.80
CA HIS A 140 4.10 -9.33 -6.07
C HIS A 140 4.64 -10.09 -7.29
N ILE A 141 5.92 -10.47 -7.27
CA ILE A 141 6.56 -11.15 -8.40
C ILE A 141 6.26 -12.66 -8.41
N PHE A 142 6.35 -13.31 -7.25
CA PHE A 142 6.35 -14.77 -7.16
C PHE A 142 5.10 -15.36 -6.52
N GLY A 143 4.22 -14.52 -5.96
CA GLY A 143 3.06 -14.93 -5.18
C GLY A 143 3.41 -15.21 -3.70
N PRO A 144 2.44 -14.97 -2.78
CA PRO A 144 2.66 -15.00 -1.33
C PRO A 144 3.03 -16.37 -0.77
N GLU A 145 2.78 -17.44 -1.51
CA GLU A 145 3.02 -18.83 -1.11
C GLU A 145 4.33 -19.42 -1.68
N SER A 146 5.13 -18.60 -2.36
CA SER A 146 6.33 -19.05 -3.07
C SER A 146 7.53 -19.31 -2.14
N GLN A 147 8.48 -20.12 -2.63
CA GLN A 147 9.76 -20.36 -1.94
C GLN A 147 10.61 -19.09 -1.85
N GLN A 148 10.46 -18.17 -2.80
CA GLN A 148 11.12 -16.87 -2.84
C GLN A 148 10.63 -16.02 -1.66
N VAL A 149 9.32 -15.96 -1.42
CA VAL A 149 8.75 -15.27 -0.25
C VAL A 149 9.20 -15.91 1.05
N LEU A 150 9.20 -17.25 1.16
CA LEU A 150 9.74 -17.93 2.36
C LEU A 150 11.19 -17.53 2.67
N LYS A 151 12.04 -17.38 1.65
CA LYS A 151 13.42 -16.91 1.82
C LYS A 151 13.48 -15.46 2.30
N GLN A 152 12.59 -14.59 1.83
CA GLN A 152 12.51 -13.21 2.32
C GLN A 152 12.04 -13.14 3.76
N LEU A 153 11.02 -13.92 4.14
CA LEU A 153 10.56 -14.00 5.53
C LEU A 153 11.69 -14.41 6.48
N ALA A 154 12.50 -15.42 6.10
CA ALA A 154 13.67 -15.81 6.87
C ALA A 154 14.74 -14.70 6.93
N LYS A 155 14.86 -13.86 5.90
CA LYS A 155 15.80 -12.73 5.88
C LYS A 155 15.32 -11.58 6.77
N LEU A 156 14.03 -11.28 6.77
CA LEU A 156 13.41 -10.31 7.68
C LEU A 156 13.55 -10.74 9.14
N ASP A 157 13.43 -12.03 9.43
CA ASP A 157 13.65 -12.56 10.77
C ASP A 157 15.10 -12.37 11.25
N ARG A 158 16.09 -12.62 10.38
CA ARG A 158 17.50 -12.33 10.67
C ARG A 158 17.77 -10.84 10.86
N LEU A 159 17.12 -9.97 10.08
CA LEU A 159 17.20 -8.52 10.27
C LEU A 159 16.59 -8.11 11.62
N THR A 160 15.50 -8.74 12.02
CA THR A 160 14.86 -8.52 13.32
C THR A 160 15.81 -8.91 14.45
N ASP A 161 16.48 -10.06 14.33
CA ASP A 161 17.49 -10.50 15.28
C ASP A 161 18.66 -9.52 15.36
N TYR A 162 19.14 -9.04 14.20
CA TYR A 162 20.16 -8.01 14.13
C TYR A 162 19.73 -6.73 14.86
N LEU A 163 18.52 -6.24 14.62
CA LEU A 163 17.96 -5.07 15.32
C LEU A 163 17.93 -5.28 16.84
N GLN A 164 17.50 -6.45 17.31
CA GLN A 164 17.48 -6.76 18.75
C GLN A 164 18.89 -6.71 19.35
N HIS A 165 19.91 -7.27 18.68
CA HIS A 165 21.30 -7.16 19.12
C HIS A 165 21.77 -5.70 19.15
N ARG A 166 21.45 -4.91 18.12
CA ARG A 166 21.81 -3.48 18.09
C ARG A 166 21.17 -2.68 19.22
N LEU A 167 19.94 -3.02 19.63
CA LEU A 167 19.32 -2.42 20.80
C LEU A 167 20.08 -2.79 22.08
N VAL A 168 20.45 -4.06 22.26
CA VAL A 168 21.19 -4.54 23.44
C VAL A 168 22.57 -3.88 23.53
N ASP A 169 23.35 -3.92 22.44
CA ASP A 169 24.72 -3.41 22.39
C ASP A 169 24.80 -1.90 22.68
N ASN A 170 23.70 -1.17 22.46
CA ASN A 170 23.60 0.26 22.68
C ASN A 170 22.83 0.63 23.96
N ASN A 171 22.53 -0.34 24.84
CA ASN A 171 21.75 -0.17 26.07
C ASN A 171 20.35 0.45 25.82
N LEU A 172 19.73 0.10 24.69
CA LEU A 172 18.42 0.59 24.27
C LEU A 172 17.27 -0.40 24.54
N SER A 173 17.56 -1.66 24.82
CA SER A 173 16.54 -2.71 24.94
C SER A 173 15.48 -2.48 26.02
N ASP A 174 15.86 -1.88 27.15
CA ASP A 174 14.92 -1.63 28.26
C ASP A 174 14.28 -0.23 28.21
N VAL A 175 14.62 0.58 27.20
CA VAL A 175 14.19 1.99 27.09
C VAL A 175 13.43 2.32 25.81
N VAL A 176 13.66 1.58 24.72
CA VAL A 176 12.95 1.77 23.45
C VAL A 176 11.77 0.81 23.37
N ASN A 177 10.57 1.35 23.18
CA ASN A 177 9.41 0.58 22.77
C ASN A 177 9.54 0.24 21.29
N VAL A 178 9.43 -1.04 20.93
CA VAL A 178 9.55 -1.47 19.53
C VAL A 178 8.23 -2.07 19.05
N PHE A 179 7.68 -1.52 17.97
CA PHE A 179 6.43 -1.95 17.35
C PHE A 179 6.76 -2.56 15.99
N HIS A 180 6.54 -3.87 15.83
CA HIS A 180 6.62 -4.54 14.53
C HIS A 180 5.22 -4.62 13.93
N LEU A 181 5.04 -4.12 12.71
CA LEU A 181 3.75 -4.09 12.04
C LEU A 181 3.90 -4.25 10.52
N SER A 182 2.75 -4.28 9.85
CA SER A 182 2.64 -4.26 8.40
C SER A 182 1.45 -3.41 7.99
N ASP A 183 1.54 -2.82 6.83
CA ASP A 183 0.56 -1.95 6.19
C ASP A 183 -0.56 -2.70 5.48
N HIS A 184 -0.34 -3.94 5.05
CA HIS A 184 -1.37 -4.83 4.53
C HIS A 184 -0.90 -6.30 4.47
N GLY A 185 -1.81 -7.18 4.06
CA GLY A 185 -1.46 -8.55 3.67
C GLY A 185 -1.15 -8.66 2.17
N MET A 186 -1.21 -9.89 1.67
CA MET A 186 -1.05 -10.22 0.26
C MET A 186 -1.94 -11.40 -0.10
N ASP A 187 -2.45 -11.46 -1.33
CA ASP A 187 -3.24 -12.58 -1.82
C ASP A 187 -2.81 -13.02 -3.22
N THR A 188 -3.13 -14.26 -3.56
CA THR A 188 -2.79 -14.84 -4.86
C THR A 188 -3.88 -14.51 -5.88
N VAL A 189 -3.46 -14.00 -7.04
CA VAL A 189 -4.31 -13.79 -8.21
C VAL A 189 -3.72 -14.59 -9.38
N THR A 190 -4.58 -15.35 -10.06
CA THR A 190 -4.23 -16.09 -11.28
C THR A 190 -4.84 -15.41 -12.50
N LEU A 191 -4.30 -15.68 -13.70
CA LEU A 191 -4.74 -15.00 -14.93
C LEU A 191 -6.22 -15.19 -15.26
N ASP A 192 -6.79 -16.35 -14.92
CA ASP A 192 -8.22 -16.66 -15.07
C ASP A 192 -9.12 -15.90 -14.09
N ARG A 193 -8.53 -15.16 -13.14
CA ARG A 193 -9.21 -14.32 -12.16
C ARG A 193 -8.99 -12.83 -12.39
N ILE A 194 -8.57 -12.45 -13.60
CA ILE A 194 -8.50 -11.05 -14.02
C ILE A 194 -9.80 -10.67 -14.72
N VAL A 195 -10.52 -9.71 -14.13
CA VAL A 195 -11.72 -9.09 -14.69
C VAL A 195 -11.29 -7.99 -15.67
N ASN A 196 -11.67 -8.13 -16.93
CA ASN A 196 -11.39 -7.13 -17.96
C ASN A 196 -12.53 -6.10 -18.04
N LEU A 197 -12.30 -4.90 -17.51
CA LEU A 197 -13.31 -3.85 -17.50
C LEU A 197 -13.60 -3.32 -18.91
N THR A 198 -12.63 -3.46 -19.82
CA THR A 198 -12.77 -3.00 -21.21
C THR A 198 -13.77 -3.82 -22.03
N ASP A 199 -14.15 -5.02 -21.56
CA ASP A 199 -15.21 -5.83 -22.16
C ASP A 199 -16.60 -5.21 -21.94
N TYR A 200 -16.75 -4.32 -20.95
CA TYR A 200 -18.04 -3.73 -20.54
C TYR A 200 -18.14 -2.23 -20.80
N VAL A 201 -17.01 -1.52 -20.76
CA VAL A 201 -16.94 -0.07 -20.96
C VAL A 201 -15.71 0.28 -21.78
N ASP A 202 -15.89 1.12 -22.81
CA ASP A 202 -14.78 1.62 -23.63
C ASP A 202 -13.77 2.39 -22.75
N ARG A 203 -12.51 1.92 -22.76
CA ARG A 203 -11.38 2.49 -22.01
C ARG A 203 -11.16 3.98 -22.28
N SER A 204 -11.52 4.46 -23.47
CA SER A 204 -11.39 5.86 -23.88
C SER A 204 -12.39 6.81 -23.22
N THR A 205 -13.31 6.28 -22.40
CA THR A 205 -14.38 7.08 -21.77
C THR A 205 -14.07 7.51 -20.33
N TYR A 206 -12.97 7.02 -19.73
CA TYR A 206 -12.60 7.34 -18.36
C TYR A 206 -11.08 7.35 -18.13
N ILE A 207 -10.65 8.05 -17.08
CA ILE A 207 -9.32 7.95 -16.49
C ILE A 207 -9.38 6.95 -15.33
N THR A 208 -8.37 6.08 -15.23
CA THR A 208 -8.23 5.18 -14.08
C THR A 208 -7.52 5.89 -12.94
N SER A 209 -8.00 5.69 -11.72
CA SER A 209 -7.44 6.21 -10.48
C SER A 209 -7.27 5.05 -9.49
N GLY A 210 -6.09 4.83 -8.95
CA GLY A 210 -5.80 3.60 -8.18
C GLY A 210 -5.28 2.48 -9.06
N SER A 211 -5.10 1.31 -8.45
CA SER A 211 -4.70 0.06 -9.11
C SER A 211 -5.44 -1.13 -8.51
N SER A 212 -5.56 -2.21 -9.28
CA SER A 212 -6.17 -3.46 -8.82
C SER A 212 -5.71 -3.85 -7.41
N PRO A 213 -6.62 -4.30 -6.52
CA PRO A 213 -7.99 -4.74 -6.79
C PRO A 213 -9.05 -3.64 -6.69
N VAL A 214 -8.67 -2.36 -6.59
CA VAL A 214 -9.60 -1.24 -6.46
C VAL A 214 -9.31 -0.18 -7.53
N LEU A 215 -10.22 -0.07 -8.49
CA LEU A 215 -10.12 0.92 -9.55
C LEU A 215 -11.18 2.00 -9.41
N GLY A 216 -10.72 3.24 -9.31
CA GLY A 216 -11.51 4.43 -9.55
C GLY A 216 -11.64 4.71 -11.04
N LEU A 217 -12.86 4.99 -11.48
CA LEU A 217 -13.13 5.44 -12.85
C LEU A 217 -13.62 6.89 -12.78
N VAL A 218 -12.85 7.79 -13.39
CA VAL A 218 -13.19 9.21 -13.54
C VAL A 218 -13.65 9.44 -14.98
N PRO A 219 -14.95 9.61 -15.24
CA PRO A 219 -15.46 9.82 -16.60
C PRO A 219 -14.83 11.07 -17.25
N LEU A 220 -14.47 10.96 -18.53
CA LEU A 220 -13.94 12.08 -19.30
C LEU A 220 -15.08 12.99 -19.78
N ASN A 221 -14.94 14.31 -19.58
CA ASN A 221 -15.91 15.26 -20.11
C ASN A 221 -15.71 15.52 -21.61
N LYS A 222 -16.77 15.98 -22.27
CA LYS A 222 -16.72 16.40 -23.68
C LYS A 222 -15.66 17.49 -23.88
N GLY A 223 -14.59 17.18 -24.61
CA GLY A 223 -13.48 18.09 -24.90
C GLY A 223 -12.23 17.91 -24.01
N GLU A 224 -12.28 17.05 -22.99
CA GLU A 224 -11.08 16.61 -22.28
C GLU A 224 -10.40 15.52 -23.13
N LEU A 225 -9.30 15.88 -23.80
CA LEU A 225 -8.46 14.94 -24.53
C LEU A 225 -7.60 14.15 -23.54
N LEU A 226 -7.67 12.81 -23.60
CA LEU A 226 -6.49 12.01 -23.34
C LEU A 226 -5.50 12.32 -24.49
N VAL A 227 -4.26 12.66 -24.15
CA VAL A 227 -3.20 13.15 -25.07
C VAL A 227 -2.92 12.19 -26.26
N TRP A 228 -3.55 11.01 -26.32
CA TRP A 228 -3.33 9.96 -27.31
C TRP A 228 -4.54 9.59 -28.19
N THR A 229 -5.68 10.30 -28.17
CA THR A 229 -6.86 9.93 -28.99
C THR A 229 -7.45 11.09 -29.81
N ILE A 230 -7.73 10.84 -31.10
CA ILE A 230 -8.15 11.83 -32.12
C ILE A 230 -9.69 11.78 -32.35
N ALA A 231 -10.46 11.25 -31.41
CA ALA A 231 -11.91 11.14 -31.56
C ALA A 231 -12.64 12.23 -30.76
N PRO A 232 -13.54 13.03 -31.37
CA PRO A 232 -14.38 13.96 -30.63
C PRO A 232 -15.35 13.18 -29.72
N HIS A 233 -15.09 13.20 -28.42
CA HIS A 233 -15.87 12.44 -27.45
C HIS A 233 -17.30 13.00 -27.30
N THR A 234 -18.31 12.15 -27.55
CA THR A 234 -19.67 12.33 -27.06
C THR A 234 -19.65 12.28 -25.53
N LYS A 235 -20.58 12.99 -24.88
CA LYS A 235 -20.70 13.09 -23.42
C LYS A 235 -20.95 11.70 -22.82
N TYR A 236 -19.90 10.96 -22.47
CA TYR A 236 -20.06 9.70 -21.73
C TYR A 236 -20.38 10.05 -20.29
N ASN A 237 -21.68 9.98 -20.02
CA ASN A 237 -22.30 10.28 -18.75
C ASN A 237 -21.83 9.21 -17.75
N GLU A 238 -21.33 9.62 -16.58
CA GLU A 238 -21.04 8.77 -15.43
C GLU A 238 -22.09 7.65 -15.25
N GLU A 239 -23.37 7.97 -15.47
CA GLU A 239 -24.48 7.02 -15.44
C GLU A 239 -24.35 5.85 -16.42
N HIS A 240 -23.85 6.08 -17.63
CA HIS A 240 -23.66 5.01 -18.61
C HIS A 240 -22.56 4.05 -18.17
N ILE A 241 -21.39 4.57 -17.81
CA ILE A 241 -20.27 3.78 -17.29
C ILE A 241 -20.72 2.97 -16.07
N TYR A 242 -21.35 3.66 -15.10
CA TYR A 242 -21.84 3.02 -13.89
C TYR A 242 -22.86 1.92 -14.20
N LYS A 243 -23.86 2.17 -15.05
CA LYS A 243 -24.89 1.15 -15.38
C LYS A 243 -24.31 -0.05 -16.11
N SER A 244 -23.39 0.16 -17.05
CA SER A 244 -22.71 -0.92 -17.77
C SER A 244 -21.93 -1.82 -16.79
N LEU A 245 -21.10 -1.21 -15.93
CA LEU A 245 -20.37 -1.95 -14.91
C LEU A 245 -21.28 -2.57 -13.85
N LYS A 246 -22.38 -1.90 -13.49
CA LYS A 246 -23.33 -2.43 -12.51
C LYS A 246 -24.03 -3.67 -13.04
N ASN A 247 -24.40 -3.68 -14.32
CA ASN A 247 -24.94 -4.88 -14.97
C ASN A 247 -23.90 -6.01 -15.05
N ALA A 248 -22.66 -5.69 -15.42
CA ALA A 248 -21.56 -6.66 -15.46
C ALA A 248 -21.26 -7.27 -14.09
N SER A 249 -21.28 -6.47 -13.01
CA SER A 249 -21.06 -6.92 -11.63
C SER A 249 -22.10 -7.93 -11.10
N LEU A 250 -23.20 -8.18 -11.82
CA LEU A 250 -24.17 -9.23 -11.47
C LEU A 250 -23.73 -10.63 -11.94
N HIS A 251 -22.76 -10.69 -12.85
CA HIS A 251 -22.35 -11.91 -13.55
C HIS A 251 -20.83 -12.11 -13.58
N ASP A 252 -20.07 -11.20 -12.98
CA ASP A 252 -18.61 -11.23 -12.89
C ASP A 252 -18.17 -10.87 -11.47
N ASN A 253 -16.88 -11.05 -11.16
CA ASN A 253 -16.34 -11.13 -9.79
C ASN A 253 -15.83 -9.77 -9.29
N PHE A 254 -16.71 -8.78 -9.31
CA PHE A 254 -16.42 -7.47 -8.76
C PHE A 254 -17.70 -6.75 -8.32
N ARG A 255 -17.54 -5.70 -7.53
CA ARG A 255 -18.60 -4.78 -7.12
C ARG A 255 -18.30 -3.39 -7.62
N VAL A 256 -19.35 -2.64 -7.98
CA VAL A 256 -19.23 -1.24 -8.39
C VAL A 256 -20.14 -0.35 -7.55
N PHE A 257 -19.60 0.80 -7.17
CA PHE A 257 -20.25 1.81 -6.33
C PHE A 257 -20.16 3.17 -7.02
N LYS A 258 -21.23 3.97 -6.91
CA LYS A 258 -21.06 5.42 -7.01
C LYS A 258 -20.46 5.91 -5.70
N ARG A 259 -19.77 7.05 -5.74
CA ARG A 259 -19.15 7.66 -4.56
C ARG A 259 -20.09 7.72 -3.35
N ALA A 260 -21.35 8.12 -3.54
CA ALA A 260 -22.34 8.24 -2.47
C ALA A 260 -22.69 6.89 -1.81
N ASP A 261 -22.63 5.80 -2.59
CA ASP A 261 -23.04 4.45 -2.21
C ASP A 261 -21.87 3.62 -1.64
N ILE A 262 -20.66 4.18 -1.58
CA ILE A 262 -19.51 3.54 -0.95
C ILE A 262 -19.85 3.28 0.54
N PRO A 263 -19.63 2.05 1.03
CA PRO A 263 -19.93 1.69 2.42
C PRO A 263 -19.27 2.60 3.45
N GLU A 264 -20.04 3.10 4.43
CA GLU A 264 -19.52 4.00 5.48
C GLU A 264 -18.34 3.39 6.25
N ARG A 265 -18.37 2.07 6.48
CA ARG A 265 -17.30 1.35 7.19
C ARG A 265 -15.92 1.46 6.52
N TRP A 266 -15.85 1.86 5.26
CA TRP A 266 -14.58 2.05 4.56
C TRP A 266 -13.98 3.43 4.78
N HIS A 267 -14.75 4.42 5.26
CA HIS A 267 -14.26 5.78 5.47
C HIS A 267 -13.45 6.30 4.27
N PHE A 268 -14.04 6.18 3.07
CA PHE A 268 -13.35 6.43 1.80
C PHE A 268 -14.07 7.46 0.91
N LYS A 269 -15.29 7.88 1.24
CA LYS A 269 -16.14 8.66 0.31
C LYS A 269 -16.12 10.16 0.52
N ASN A 270 -15.68 10.61 1.69
CA ASN A 270 -15.74 12.02 2.09
C ASN A 270 -14.46 12.79 1.71
N ASN A 271 -13.89 12.52 0.54
CA ASN A 271 -12.71 13.24 0.02
C ASN A 271 -12.86 13.58 -1.47
N ASN A 272 -12.37 14.74 -1.90
CA ASN A 272 -12.45 15.15 -3.30
C ASN A 272 -11.64 14.27 -4.25
N ARG A 273 -10.61 13.58 -3.74
CA ARG A 273 -9.83 12.58 -4.49
C ARG A 273 -10.57 11.25 -4.67
N THR A 274 -11.69 11.03 -3.98
CA THR A 274 -12.49 9.82 -4.17
C THR A 274 -13.12 9.86 -5.57
N PRO A 275 -12.91 8.81 -6.40
CA PRO A 275 -13.44 8.77 -7.76
C PRO A 275 -14.98 8.73 -7.77
N PRO A 276 -15.64 9.25 -8.83
CA PRO A 276 -17.10 9.19 -8.96
C PRO A 276 -17.64 7.76 -8.98
N ILE A 277 -16.92 6.85 -9.63
CA ILE A 277 -17.23 5.42 -9.74
C ILE A 277 -16.06 4.62 -9.16
N LEU A 278 -16.35 3.65 -8.29
CA LEU A 278 -15.36 2.76 -7.69
C LEU A 278 -15.72 1.31 -8.03
N ALA A 279 -14.83 0.62 -8.75
CA ALA A 279 -14.87 -0.82 -8.96
C ALA A 279 -13.94 -1.51 -7.97
N VAL A 280 -14.42 -2.56 -7.31
CA VAL A 280 -13.70 -3.34 -6.30
C VAL A 280 -13.80 -4.80 -6.69
N ALA A 281 -12.70 -5.44 -7.06
CA ALA A 281 -12.68 -6.85 -7.37
C ALA A 281 -13.03 -7.66 -6.11
N ASP A 282 -13.67 -8.82 -6.30
CA ASP A 282 -13.92 -9.73 -5.20
C ASP A 282 -12.61 -10.43 -4.76
N GLU A 283 -12.63 -11.06 -3.58
CA GLU A 283 -11.42 -11.67 -3.01
C GLU A 283 -10.81 -12.71 -3.97
N GLY A 284 -9.50 -12.64 -4.18
CA GLY A 284 -8.76 -13.46 -5.13
C GLY A 284 -8.91 -13.05 -6.60
N TYR A 285 -9.65 -11.97 -6.91
CA TYR A 285 -9.76 -11.39 -8.25
C TYR A 285 -9.03 -10.05 -8.34
N ALA A 286 -8.75 -9.66 -9.57
CA ALA A 286 -8.07 -8.42 -9.93
C ALA A 286 -8.67 -7.82 -11.21
N PHE A 287 -8.21 -6.64 -11.60
CA PHE A 287 -8.57 -6.01 -12.86
C PHE A 287 -7.43 -6.06 -13.91
N ASP A 288 -7.81 -5.77 -15.14
CA ASP A 288 -6.98 -5.76 -16.36
C ASP A 288 -5.74 -4.86 -16.32
N ASP A 289 -5.65 -3.89 -15.40
CA ASP A 289 -4.44 -3.10 -15.20
C ASP A 289 -3.23 -3.94 -14.75
N LEU A 290 -3.47 -5.15 -14.23
CA LEU A 290 -2.39 -6.10 -13.92
C LEU A 290 -1.73 -6.73 -15.14
N PHE A 291 -2.39 -6.78 -16.30
CA PHE A 291 -1.78 -7.34 -17.51
C PHE A 291 -0.51 -6.58 -17.93
N VAL A 292 -0.43 -5.28 -17.63
CA VAL A 292 0.77 -4.46 -17.89
C VAL A 292 1.97 -4.97 -17.08
N TYR A 293 1.73 -5.42 -15.85
CA TYR A 293 2.80 -5.96 -14.99
C TYR A 293 3.16 -7.40 -15.34
N GLN A 294 2.23 -8.17 -15.90
CA GLN A 294 2.48 -9.53 -16.36
C GLN A 294 3.65 -9.58 -17.34
N ASP A 295 3.60 -8.76 -18.40
CA ASP A 295 4.66 -8.71 -19.41
C ASP A 295 6.00 -8.36 -18.75
N TYR A 296 6.01 -7.36 -17.88
CA TYR A 296 7.22 -6.99 -17.13
C TYR A 296 7.78 -8.16 -16.31
N TYR A 297 6.94 -8.89 -15.58
CA TYR A 297 7.40 -9.99 -14.73
C TYR A 297 7.88 -11.20 -15.52
N ILE A 298 7.17 -11.57 -16.60
CA ILE A 298 7.60 -12.65 -17.50
C ILE A 298 8.99 -12.35 -18.05
N HIS A 299 9.21 -11.13 -18.55
CA HIS A 299 10.48 -10.76 -19.18
C HIS A 299 11.64 -10.65 -18.19
N ASN A 300 11.42 -10.13 -16.99
CA ASN A 300 12.50 -9.83 -16.04
C ASN A 300 12.78 -10.96 -15.02
N TYR A 301 11.78 -11.80 -14.73
CA TYR A 301 11.88 -12.81 -13.67
C TYR A 301 11.52 -14.23 -14.11
N ASN A 302 11.09 -14.41 -15.36
CA ASN A 302 10.71 -15.72 -15.93
C ASN A 302 9.66 -16.45 -15.07
N VAL A 303 8.67 -15.70 -14.58
CA VAL A 303 7.50 -16.18 -13.83
C VAL A 303 6.31 -16.31 -14.78
N THR A 304 5.40 -17.24 -14.49
CA THR A 304 4.21 -17.57 -15.29
C THR A 304 2.93 -17.33 -14.52
#